data_AF-A0A0M0J3A0-F1
#
_entry.id   AF-A0A0M0J3A0-F1
#
_cell.length_a   1.000
_cell.length_b   1.000
_cell.length_c   1.000
_cell.angle_alpha   90.00
_cell.angle_beta   90.00
_cell.angle_gamma   90.00
#
_symmetry.space_group_name_H-M   'P 1'
#
loop_
_entity.id
_entity.type
_entity.pdbx_description
1 polymer ?
#
loop_
_entity_poly.entity_id
_entity_poly.type
_entity_poly.pdbx_seq_one_letter_code
_entity_poly.pdbx_strand_id
1 'polypeptide(L)'
;MWALTARIDYWNIPLTAAKQQLTETDFEGVWRFLNRYSGVRWGWQSPGAWIGFRDGLDTLDAERFPEAEFGALPKGWQTMSLRTSQSPTSQALLANRQRFICDSFATNGCRLEIDEATDDGKLALAYGNGTNDVNVDVWRSDYGMFMQRRDNSSGSVGYWWQGPKDQMYGRYSRGFAHPQSTIEMVLDQGLWGGLPLTAQRAHLTLRLVFLDNSVGKFYVGYDALDGPRGWVVDTKGTSRWREVTFAINDGRFARGDGSGPNGADMAYEIRMKFARAEQNKVPLPQSCRAARVTDAAVVTLISSSEGYPAGALAISAALEVLESELRRIVLVTPAVNAGIRELLRSAAWEVHEVPEIMCNQVMGAGVTPDKYDIGISYQQKRAKWLSTCTKFHAWALTSLRKVLFLDADTLVLKPVDALVDHPSAFAAAPDTFPADQFNSGVMVITPSASVFEALKAWNRVNGTAEGGDQCLLNDFFGEWFYAAWDDATNGRLPWIFNVGAAHYPQYKTLTKMQSRDEPAIVHFVGGESKPWGFMMLKFQGADESIPENARQLLDAWDDMYWLAKTNRVCAGTLSADERAAGRLLLSSA
;
A
#
# COMPACT_ATOMS: atom_id res chain seq x y z
N MET A 1 -31.49 2.95 -34.76
CA MET A 1 -30.81 4.27 -34.79
C MET A 1 -30.49 4.84 -33.40
N TRP A 2 -30.79 4.15 -32.28
CA TRP A 2 -30.40 4.62 -30.94
C TRP A 2 -28.95 4.29 -30.52
N ALA A 3 -28.32 3.31 -31.19
CA ALA A 3 -26.86 3.14 -31.18
C ALA A 3 -26.11 4.34 -31.80
N LEU A 4 -26.83 5.27 -32.46
CA LEU A 4 -26.27 6.49 -33.06
C LEU A 4 -26.66 7.78 -32.31
N THR A 5 -27.66 7.77 -31.41
CA THR A 5 -28.08 8.99 -30.68
C THR A 5 -27.59 9.07 -29.23
N ALA A 6 -27.00 8.03 -28.66
CA ALA A 6 -26.38 8.10 -27.33
C ALA A 6 -24.87 8.39 -27.33
N ARG A 7 -24.18 8.37 -28.49
CA ARG A 7 -22.70 8.40 -28.59
C ARG A 7 -21.95 7.47 -27.60
N ILE A 8 -22.61 6.50 -26.95
CA ILE A 8 -21.98 5.29 -26.42
C ILE A 8 -21.66 4.48 -27.68
N ASP A 9 -20.53 4.83 -28.26
CA ASP A 9 -20.13 4.32 -29.56
C ASP A 9 -19.91 2.80 -29.49
N TYR A 10 -20.05 2.16 -30.66
CA TYR A 10 -19.66 0.76 -30.92
C TYR A 10 -18.25 0.44 -30.36
N TRP A 11 -17.45 1.48 -30.16
CA TRP A 11 -16.18 1.52 -29.49
C TRP A 11 -16.29 1.50 -27.94
N ASN A 12 -17.18 0.74 -27.32
CA ASN A 12 -17.26 0.69 -25.85
C ASN A 12 -17.27 -0.73 -25.27
N ILE A 13 -17.43 -1.73 -26.13
CA ILE A 13 -17.52 -3.13 -25.71
C ILE A 13 -16.30 -3.84 -26.27
N PRO A 14 -15.43 -4.45 -25.45
CA PRO A 14 -14.34 -5.29 -25.94
C PRO A 14 -14.90 -6.33 -26.91
N LEU A 15 -14.35 -6.41 -28.13
CA LEU A 15 -14.94 -7.21 -29.21
C LEU A 15 -15.12 -8.70 -28.85
N THR A 16 -14.26 -9.22 -27.98
CA THR A 16 -14.34 -10.58 -27.41
C THR A 16 -15.50 -10.75 -26.44
N ALA A 17 -15.76 -9.76 -25.58
CA ALA A 17 -16.94 -9.74 -24.70
C ALA A 17 -18.22 -9.52 -25.50
N ALA A 18 -18.15 -8.66 -26.53
CA ALA A 18 -19.23 -8.44 -27.47
C ALA A 18 -19.58 -9.73 -28.23
N LYS A 19 -18.60 -10.50 -28.72
CA LYS A 19 -18.87 -11.74 -29.46
C LYS A 19 -19.64 -12.78 -28.65
N GLN A 20 -19.29 -13.01 -27.39
CA GLN A 20 -20.03 -13.94 -26.52
C GLN A 20 -21.41 -13.40 -26.13
N GLN A 21 -21.52 -12.11 -25.80
CA GLN A 21 -22.79 -11.49 -25.39
C GLN A 21 -23.75 -11.15 -26.54
N LEU A 22 -23.26 -11.00 -27.78
CA LEU A 22 -24.06 -10.75 -28.99
C LEU A 22 -24.68 -12.03 -29.56
N THR A 23 -24.06 -13.19 -29.31
CA THR A 23 -24.55 -14.49 -29.81
C THR A 23 -25.36 -15.28 -28.79
N GLU A 24 -25.31 -14.89 -27.51
CA GLU A 24 -26.14 -15.43 -26.43
C GLU A 24 -27.20 -14.41 -25.97
N THR A 25 -28.16 -14.85 -25.15
CA THR A 25 -29.34 -14.07 -24.71
C THR A 25 -29.03 -12.83 -23.84
N ASP A 26 -27.76 -12.54 -23.54
CA ASP A 26 -27.33 -11.50 -22.59
C ASP A 26 -27.44 -10.06 -23.11
N PHE A 27 -27.74 -9.84 -24.40
CA PHE A 27 -28.08 -8.50 -24.90
C PHE A 27 -29.41 -7.96 -24.36
N GLU A 28 -30.21 -8.79 -23.69
CA GLU A 28 -31.45 -8.38 -23.05
C GLU A 28 -31.24 -7.19 -22.10
N GLY A 29 -30.11 -7.14 -21.39
CA GLY A 29 -29.77 -6.03 -20.50
C GLY A 29 -29.61 -4.69 -21.23
N VAL A 30 -28.91 -4.69 -22.36
CA VAL A 30 -28.69 -3.49 -23.19
C VAL A 30 -30.00 -3.04 -23.83
N TRP A 31 -30.81 -3.96 -24.35
CA TRP A 31 -32.12 -3.64 -24.93
C TRP A 31 -33.12 -3.17 -23.87
N ARG A 32 -33.13 -3.76 -22.67
CA ARG A 32 -33.95 -3.30 -21.53
C ARG A 32 -33.53 -1.91 -21.07
N PHE A 33 -32.22 -1.64 -20.97
CA PHE A 33 -31.71 -0.30 -20.67
C PHE A 33 -32.13 0.71 -21.73
N LEU A 34 -31.93 0.39 -23.01
CA LEU A 34 -32.31 1.23 -24.13
C LEU A 34 -33.82 1.50 -24.12
N ASN A 35 -34.66 0.46 -24.02
CA ASN A 35 -36.11 0.59 -23.97
C ASN A 35 -36.59 1.40 -22.75
N ARG A 36 -35.89 1.31 -21.62
CA ARG A 36 -36.24 2.07 -20.40
C ARG A 36 -36.05 3.58 -20.59
N TYR A 37 -35.10 4.02 -21.41
CA TYR A 37 -34.76 5.44 -21.57
C TYR A 37 -35.02 6.00 -22.98
N SER A 38 -35.29 5.16 -24.00
CA SER A 38 -35.31 5.56 -25.41
C SER A 38 -36.38 6.57 -25.80
N GLY A 39 -37.43 6.70 -24.99
CA GLY A 39 -38.53 7.65 -25.18
C GLY A 39 -38.52 8.83 -24.20
N VAL A 40 -37.58 8.88 -23.27
CA VAL A 40 -37.59 9.87 -22.19
C VAL A 40 -36.90 11.15 -22.67
N ARG A 41 -37.66 12.25 -22.75
CA ARG A 41 -37.15 13.57 -23.16
C ARG A 41 -36.95 14.52 -21.98
N TRP A 42 -37.76 14.38 -20.94
CA TRP A 42 -37.78 15.28 -19.80
C TRP A 42 -37.58 14.52 -18.50
N GLY A 43 -36.88 15.11 -17.52
CA GLY A 43 -36.56 14.46 -16.25
C GLY A 43 -37.80 13.94 -15.51
N TRP A 44 -38.92 14.65 -15.57
CA TRP A 44 -40.16 14.26 -14.88
C TRP A 44 -40.81 12.99 -15.46
N GLN A 45 -40.51 12.64 -16.71
CA GLN A 45 -40.94 11.39 -17.35
C GLN A 45 -39.98 10.23 -17.04
N SER A 46 -38.79 10.54 -16.52
CA SER A 46 -37.73 9.57 -16.39
C SER A 46 -37.98 8.66 -15.19
N PRO A 47 -37.84 7.33 -15.34
CA PRO A 47 -37.85 6.42 -14.21
C PRO A 47 -36.61 6.56 -13.31
N GLY A 48 -35.58 7.30 -13.74
CA GLY A 48 -34.38 7.58 -12.95
C GLY A 48 -33.33 8.38 -13.70
N ALA A 49 -32.12 8.45 -13.15
CA ALA A 49 -30.98 9.13 -13.74
C ALA A 49 -29.76 8.20 -13.76
N TRP A 50 -28.80 8.45 -14.66
CA TRP A 50 -27.58 7.66 -14.73
C TRP A 50 -26.41 8.46 -15.30
N ILE A 51 -25.20 8.05 -14.93
CA ILE A 51 -23.94 8.53 -15.49
C ILE A 51 -23.00 7.33 -15.71
N GLY A 52 -22.32 7.31 -16.86
CA GLY A 52 -21.22 6.41 -17.18
C GLY A 52 -19.95 7.24 -17.34
N PHE A 53 -18.94 6.91 -16.53
CA PHE A 53 -17.71 7.70 -16.48
C PHE A 53 -16.88 7.55 -17.74
N ARG A 54 -16.49 8.69 -18.31
CA ARG A 54 -15.65 8.77 -19.50
C ARG A 54 -14.83 10.04 -19.52
N ASP A 55 -13.60 9.91 -19.98
CA ASP A 55 -12.72 11.02 -20.30
C ASP A 55 -12.35 10.97 -21.78
N GLY A 56 -12.97 11.84 -22.58
CA GLY A 56 -12.72 11.87 -24.01
C GLY A 56 -11.43 12.62 -24.33
N LEU A 57 -10.51 11.97 -25.04
CA LEU A 57 -9.27 12.58 -25.51
C LEU A 57 -9.45 13.06 -26.96
N ASP A 58 -9.75 14.35 -27.10
CA ASP A 58 -9.90 14.99 -28.41
C ASP A 58 -8.57 15.60 -28.87
N THR A 59 -8.13 15.19 -30.05
CA THR A 59 -6.92 15.68 -30.70
C THR A 59 -6.99 17.19 -30.97
N LEU A 60 -8.20 17.70 -31.20
CA LEU A 60 -8.48 19.11 -31.49
C LEU A 60 -8.61 19.96 -30.22
N ASP A 61 -8.55 19.37 -29.02
CA ASP A 61 -8.66 20.11 -27.77
C ASP A 61 -7.37 20.87 -27.45
N ALA A 62 -7.19 22.02 -28.09
CA ALA A 62 -6.03 22.89 -27.88
C ALA A 62 -6.00 23.53 -26.47
N GLU A 63 -7.12 23.54 -25.77
CA GLU A 63 -7.23 24.08 -24.40
C GLU A 63 -6.63 23.09 -23.39
N ARG A 64 -7.01 21.80 -23.51
CA ARG A 64 -6.47 20.73 -22.67
C ARG A 64 -5.09 20.23 -23.14
N PHE A 65 -4.82 20.29 -24.44
CA PHE A 65 -3.59 19.80 -25.09
C PHE A 65 -2.93 20.89 -25.95
N PRO A 66 -2.17 21.81 -25.33
CA PRO A 66 -1.54 22.93 -26.03
C PRO A 66 -0.63 22.48 -27.18
N GLU A 67 -0.63 23.22 -28.29
CA GLU A 67 0.20 22.90 -29.48
C GLU A 67 1.71 22.85 -29.18
N ALA A 68 2.17 23.63 -28.21
CA ALA A 68 3.58 23.67 -27.80
C ALA A 68 4.07 22.35 -27.18
N GLU A 69 3.19 21.59 -26.55
CA GLU A 69 3.52 20.34 -25.84
C GLU A 69 3.10 19.11 -26.65
N PHE A 70 1.93 19.18 -27.29
CA PHE A 70 1.32 18.02 -27.96
C PHE A 70 1.49 18.03 -29.49
N GLY A 71 2.09 19.07 -30.07
CA GLY A 71 2.36 19.19 -31.51
C GLY A 71 1.37 20.13 -32.24
N ALA A 72 1.70 20.59 -33.45
CA ALA A 72 0.87 21.58 -34.14
C ALA A 72 -0.47 21.02 -34.63
N LEU A 73 -1.53 21.84 -34.59
CA LEU A 73 -2.82 21.55 -35.20
C LEU A 73 -2.85 21.95 -36.68
N PRO A 74 -3.69 21.29 -37.50
CA PRO A 74 -3.90 21.73 -38.88
C PRO A 74 -4.38 23.19 -38.95
N LYS A 75 -3.94 23.93 -39.96
CA LYS A 75 -4.39 25.31 -40.16
C LYS A 75 -5.91 25.36 -40.39
N GLY A 76 -6.61 26.17 -39.61
CA GLY A 76 -8.08 26.28 -39.68
C GLY A 76 -8.81 25.08 -39.09
N TRP A 77 -8.18 24.33 -38.18
CA TRP A 77 -8.76 23.17 -37.52
C TRP A 77 -10.14 23.43 -36.89
N GLN A 78 -10.40 24.65 -36.41
CA GLN A 78 -11.66 25.04 -35.77
C GLN A 78 -12.87 24.98 -36.71
N THR A 79 -12.65 25.08 -38.02
CA THR A 79 -13.72 25.05 -39.05
C THR A 79 -13.47 23.96 -40.09
N MET A 80 -12.56 23.04 -39.78
CA MET A 80 -12.10 22.03 -40.71
C MET A 80 -13.18 20.99 -40.98
N SER A 81 -13.46 20.71 -42.25
CA SER A 81 -14.36 19.61 -42.63
C SER A 81 -13.65 18.27 -42.47
N LEU A 82 -14.43 17.19 -42.30
CA LEU A 82 -13.93 15.80 -42.33
C LEU A 82 -13.02 15.55 -43.56
N ARG A 83 -13.35 16.10 -44.73
CA ARG A 83 -12.53 15.95 -45.95
C ARG A 83 -11.17 16.62 -45.83
N THR A 84 -11.10 17.78 -45.19
CA THR A 84 -9.85 18.55 -45.03
C THR A 84 -8.95 17.96 -43.94
N SER A 85 -9.57 17.27 -42.95
CA SER A 85 -8.84 16.48 -41.94
C SER A 85 -8.12 15.25 -42.53
N GLN A 86 -8.56 14.78 -43.71
CA GLN A 86 -7.98 13.65 -44.44
C GLN A 86 -6.83 14.03 -45.38
N SER A 87 -6.41 15.31 -45.45
CA SER A 87 -5.21 15.64 -46.23
C SER A 87 -3.98 14.96 -45.59
N PRO A 88 -3.00 14.46 -46.36
CA PRO A 88 -1.84 13.77 -45.80
C PRO A 88 -1.10 14.62 -44.75
N THR A 89 -1.02 15.93 -44.96
CA THR A 89 -0.42 16.87 -44.01
C THR A 89 -1.25 16.99 -42.73
N SER A 90 -2.58 17.12 -42.84
CA SER A 90 -3.48 17.18 -41.68
C SER A 90 -3.43 15.87 -40.88
N GLN A 91 -3.46 14.72 -41.58
CA GLN A 91 -3.39 13.40 -40.96
C GLN A 91 -2.08 13.19 -40.21
N ALA A 92 -0.94 13.59 -40.78
CA ALA A 92 0.35 13.49 -40.10
C ALA A 92 0.41 14.34 -38.81
N LEU A 93 -0.12 15.57 -38.86
CA LEU A 93 -0.21 16.44 -37.67
C LEU A 93 -1.12 15.85 -36.59
N LEU A 94 -2.31 15.37 -36.99
CA LEU A 94 -3.27 14.77 -36.07
C LEU A 94 -2.75 13.45 -35.49
N ALA A 95 -2.11 12.59 -36.28
CA ALA A 95 -1.50 11.35 -35.82
C ALA A 95 -0.34 11.60 -34.84
N ASN A 96 0.48 12.63 -35.08
CA ASN A 96 1.50 13.05 -34.13
C ASN A 96 0.87 13.50 -32.81
N ARG A 97 -0.14 14.38 -32.87
CA ARG A 97 -0.86 14.84 -31.68
C ARG A 97 -1.54 13.69 -30.93
N GLN A 98 -2.18 12.76 -31.63
CA GLN A 98 -2.80 11.57 -31.05
C GLN A 98 -1.80 10.75 -30.23
N ARG A 99 -0.59 10.55 -30.76
CA ARG A 99 0.50 9.86 -30.05
C ARG A 99 0.92 10.61 -28.80
N PHE A 100 1.27 11.90 -28.90
CA PHE A 100 1.69 12.67 -27.73
C PHE A 100 0.60 12.75 -26.64
N ILE A 101 -0.67 12.91 -27.03
CA ILE A 101 -1.79 12.91 -26.08
C ILE A 101 -1.95 11.53 -25.45
N CYS A 102 -1.83 10.45 -26.22
CA CYS A 102 -1.98 9.12 -25.65
C CYS A 102 -0.81 8.75 -24.75
N ASP A 103 0.40 9.12 -25.14
CA ASP A 103 1.62 8.91 -24.36
C ASP A 103 1.55 9.61 -22.99
N SER A 104 0.96 10.80 -22.91
CA SER A 104 0.78 11.51 -21.63
C SER A 104 -0.21 10.81 -20.68
N PHE A 105 -1.07 9.93 -21.20
CA PHE A 105 -1.99 9.09 -20.43
C PHE A 105 -1.66 7.59 -20.52
N ALA A 106 -0.46 7.23 -20.95
CA ALA A 106 -0.06 5.82 -21.07
C ALA A 106 -0.14 5.09 -19.72
N THR A 107 0.22 5.77 -18.63
CA THR A 107 0.10 5.27 -17.25
C THR A 107 -1.34 5.09 -16.79
N ASN A 108 -2.28 5.85 -17.38
CA ASN A 108 -3.71 5.72 -17.17
C ASN A 108 -4.36 4.69 -18.11
N GLY A 109 -3.55 4.06 -18.97
CA GLY A 109 -3.95 2.97 -19.84
C GLY A 109 -4.36 3.39 -21.25
N CYS A 110 -4.13 4.63 -21.67
CA CYS A 110 -4.44 5.05 -23.05
C CYS A 110 -3.72 4.19 -24.09
N ARG A 111 -4.43 3.83 -25.17
CA ARG A 111 -3.89 3.06 -26.30
C ARG A 111 -4.32 3.64 -27.64
N LEU A 112 -3.43 3.46 -28.61
CA LEU A 112 -3.72 3.60 -30.03
C LEU A 112 -3.62 2.21 -30.65
N GLU A 113 -4.74 1.49 -30.74
CA GLU A 113 -4.76 0.13 -31.31
C GLU A 113 -4.73 0.14 -32.85
N ILE A 114 -5.02 1.29 -33.47
CA ILE A 114 -5.05 1.47 -34.92
C ILE A 114 -3.90 2.38 -35.35
N ASP A 115 -2.96 1.81 -36.11
CA ASP A 115 -2.03 2.57 -36.95
C ASP A 115 -2.46 2.48 -38.41
N GLU A 116 -3.14 3.52 -38.91
CA GLU A 116 -3.69 3.55 -40.27
C GLU A 116 -2.61 3.49 -41.37
N ALA A 117 -1.34 3.69 -41.03
CA ALA A 117 -0.23 3.53 -41.96
C ALA A 117 0.08 2.05 -42.26
N THR A 118 -0.29 1.14 -41.36
CA THR A 118 -0.05 -0.30 -41.46
C THR A 118 -1.21 -1.03 -42.13
N ASP A 119 -0.93 -2.16 -42.76
CA ASP A 119 -1.99 -3.00 -43.35
C ASP A 119 -2.90 -3.60 -42.28
N ASP A 120 -2.34 -3.93 -41.11
CA ASP A 120 -3.10 -4.39 -39.94
C ASP A 120 -4.05 -3.32 -39.41
N GLY A 121 -3.62 -2.05 -39.31
CA GLY A 121 -4.49 -0.95 -38.90
C GLY A 121 -5.58 -0.66 -39.91
N LYS A 122 -5.29 -0.70 -41.22
CA LYS A 122 -6.32 -0.59 -42.28
C LYS A 122 -7.35 -1.71 -42.20
N LEU A 123 -6.91 -2.94 -41.93
CA LEU A 123 -7.79 -4.08 -41.68
C LEU A 123 -8.62 -3.87 -40.40
N ALA A 124 -8.02 -3.35 -39.33
CA ALA A 124 -8.72 -3.04 -38.09
C ALA A 124 -9.82 -2.00 -38.28
N LEU A 125 -9.58 -0.94 -39.06
CA LEU A 125 -10.60 0.06 -39.43
C LEU A 125 -11.72 -0.56 -40.28
N ALA A 126 -11.36 -1.34 -41.30
CA ALA A 126 -12.32 -1.92 -42.24
C ALA A 126 -13.29 -2.91 -41.57
N TYR A 127 -12.80 -3.66 -40.58
CA TYR A 127 -13.59 -4.67 -39.87
C TYR A 127 -14.05 -4.24 -38.48
N GLY A 128 -13.71 -3.02 -38.02
CA GLY A 128 -14.03 -2.52 -36.68
C GLY A 128 -13.33 -3.28 -35.55
N ASN A 129 -12.17 -3.88 -35.81
CA ASN A 129 -11.45 -4.76 -34.87
C ASN A 129 -10.54 -4.03 -33.86
N GLY A 130 -10.48 -2.71 -33.89
CA GLY A 130 -9.66 -1.91 -32.97
C GLY A 130 -10.18 -0.48 -32.82
N THR A 131 -9.60 0.29 -31.91
CA THR A 131 -9.90 1.71 -31.68
C THR A 131 -8.68 2.45 -31.18
N ASN A 132 -8.69 3.76 -31.41
CA ASN A 132 -7.83 4.66 -30.66
C ASN A 132 -8.63 5.31 -29.53
N ASP A 133 -8.00 5.53 -28.37
CA ASP A 133 -8.60 6.29 -27.27
C ASP A 133 -8.54 7.80 -27.53
N VAL A 134 -7.58 8.24 -28.36
CA VAL A 134 -7.45 9.62 -28.83
C VAL A 134 -7.92 9.71 -30.27
N ASN A 135 -8.94 10.53 -30.53
CA ASN A 135 -9.46 10.77 -31.89
C ASN A 135 -9.77 12.26 -32.11
N VAL A 136 -10.21 12.57 -33.33
CA VAL A 136 -10.64 13.90 -33.74
C VAL A 136 -12.12 14.08 -33.41
N ASP A 137 -12.51 15.24 -32.88
CA ASP A 137 -13.91 15.61 -32.61
C ASP A 137 -14.61 14.66 -31.61
N VAL A 138 -13.88 14.35 -30.56
CA VAL A 138 -14.34 13.48 -29.48
C VAL A 138 -15.05 14.30 -28.41
N TRP A 139 -16.25 13.86 -28.02
CA TRP A 139 -16.95 14.46 -26.89
C TRP A 139 -16.11 14.37 -25.61
N ARG A 140 -15.90 15.47 -24.88
CA ARG A 140 -14.97 15.50 -23.74
C ARG A 140 -15.53 14.84 -22.47
N SER A 141 -16.84 15.01 -22.25
CA SER A 141 -17.47 14.71 -20.96
C SER A 141 -17.91 13.25 -20.79
N ASP A 142 -18.36 12.95 -19.57
CA ASP A 142 -19.03 11.70 -19.20
C ASP A 142 -20.34 11.51 -19.99
N TYR A 143 -20.80 10.26 -20.09
CA TYR A 143 -22.14 9.98 -20.60
C TYR A 143 -23.14 10.10 -19.47
N GLY A 144 -24.20 10.88 -19.61
CA GLY A 144 -25.21 10.96 -18.57
C GLY A 144 -26.58 11.32 -19.11
N MET A 145 -27.61 10.79 -18.45
CA MET A 145 -29.00 11.20 -18.61
C MET A 145 -29.52 11.64 -17.26
N PHE A 146 -29.89 12.92 -17.16
CA PHE A 146 -30.39 13.56 -15.95
C PHE A 146 -29.46 13.50 -14.72
N MET A 147 -28.19 13.13 -14.93
CA MET A 147 -27.12 13.13 -13.94
C MET A 147 -25.83 13.55 -14.64
N GLN A 148 -25.07 14.46 -14.03
CA GLN A 148 -23.82 14.97 -14.59
C GLN A 148 -22.78 15.13 -13.49
N ARG A 149 -21.50 14.97 -13.83
CA ARG A 149 -20.40 15.29 -12.93
C ARG A 149 -20.27 16.81 -12.81
N ARG A 150 -19.97 17.31 -11.62
CA ARG A 150 -19.70 18.73 -11.37
C ARG A 150 -18.27 19.04 -11.80
N ASP A 151 -18.09 20.01 -12.70
CA ASP A 151 -16.78 20.33 -13.28
C ASP A 151 -15.72 20.79 -12.26
N ASN A 152 -16.13 21.26 -11.09
CA ASN A 152 -15.25 21.65 -9.98
C ASN A 152 -14.78 20.47 -9.10
N SER A 153 -15.09 19.22 -9.46
CA SER A 153 -14.67 18.04 -8.67
C SER A 153 -13.14 17.98 -8.57
N SER A 154 -12.58 18.09 -7.37
CA SER A 154 -11.13 18.07 -7.16
C SER A 154 -10.57 16.66 -7.39
N GLY A 155 -9.82 16.45 -8.48
CA GLY A 155 -9.02 15.24 -8.68
C GLY A 155 -9.74 14.02 -9.29
N SER A 156 -10.80 14.23 -10.08
CA SER A 156 -11.35 13.16 -10.94
C SER A 156 -10.48 13.02 -12.21
N VAL A 157 -9.93 11.82 -12.46
CA VAL A 157 -9.04 11.55 -13.61
C VAL A 157 -9.56 10.41 -14.48
N GLY A 158 -9.34 10.50 -15.79
CA GLY A 158 -9.68 9.46 -16.75
C GLY A 158 -8.75 8.26 -16.66
N TYR A 159 -9.31 7.07 -16.87
CA TYR A 159 -8.57 5.83 -17.06
C TYR A 159 -9.18 5.02 -18.20
N TRP A 160 -8.32 4.33 -18.94
CA TRP A 160 -8.67 3.52 -20.10
C TRP A 160 -8.23 2.07 -19.89
N TRP A 161 -8.99 1.13 -20.44
CA TRP A 161 -8.70 -0.30 -20.44
C TRP A 161 -8.40 -0.91 -19.05
N GLN A 162 -9.21 -0.54 -18.06
CA GLN A 162 -9.06 -0.98 -16.68
C GLN A 162 -9.88 -2.25 -16.37
N GLY A 163 -9.30 -3.15 -15.58
CA GLY A 163 -9.96 -4.40 -15.19
C GLY A 163 -9.91 -5.48 -16.28
N PRO A 164 -10.63 -6.59 -16.08
CA PRO A 164 -10.44 -7.80 -16.88
C PRO A 164 -11.24 -7.74 -18.19
N LYS A 165 -10.70 -8.36 -19.24
CA LYS A 165 -11.24 -8.31 -20.62
C LYS A 165 -12.58 -9.05 -20.80
N ASP A 166 -12.99 -9.83 -19.80
CA ASP A 166 -14.26 -10.57 -19.76
C ASP A 166 -15.42 -9.74 -19.19
N GLN A 167 -15.17 -8.51 -18.72
CA GLN A 167 -16.20 -7.59 -18.24
C GLN A 167 -16.36 -6.39 -19.18
N MET A 168 -17.60 -5.92 -19.32
CA MET A 168 -17.97 -4.80 -20.19
C MET A 168 -17.49 -3.43 -19.67
N TYR A 169 -17.20 -3.34 -18.39
CA TYR A 169 -16.70 -2.14 -17.73
C TYR A 169 -15.18 -2.15 -17.87
N GLY A 170 -14.56 -1.05 -18.32
CA GLY A 170 -13.11 -1.01 -18.40
C GLY A 170 -12.56 -0.15 -19.50
N ARG A 171 -13.24 -0.03 -20.64
CA ARG A 171 -12.72 0.79 -21.74
C ARG A 171 -12.58 2.26 -21.35
N TYR A 172 -13.59 2.84 -20.72
CA TYR A 172 -13.49 4.15 -20.08
C TYR A 172 -13.93 4.04 -18.63
N SER A 173 -13.23 4.77 -17.78
CA SER A 173 -13.57 4.91 -16.37
C SER A 173 -12.98 6.21 -15.83
N ARG A 174 -13.41 6.58 -14.63
CA ARG A 174 -12.75 7.64 -13.86
C ARG A 174 -12.34 7.11 -12.51
N GLY A 175 -11.21 7.59 -12.04
CA GLY A 175 -10.66 7.29 -10.73
C GLY A 175 -10.29 8.57 -10.00
N PHE A 176 -9.71 8.37 -8.82
CA PHE A 176 -9.26 9.43 -7.93
C PHE A 176 -7.78 9.70 -8.16
N ALA A 177 -7.42 10.94 -8.49
CA ALA A 177 -6.04 11.34 -8.76
C ALA A 177 -5.14 11.25 -7.52
N HIS A 178 -5.73 11.45 -6.34
CA HIS A 178 -5.09 11.35 -5.04
C HIS A 178 -6.12 10.98 -3.95
N PRO A 179 -5.68 10.58 -2.74
CA PRO A 179 -6.58 10.09 -1.68
C PRO A 179 -7.67 11.06 -1.20
N GLN A 180 -7.53 12.37 -1.46
CA GLN A 180 -8.53 13.39 -1.12
C GLN A 180 -9.43 13.78 -2.30
N SER A 181 -9.27 13.12 -3.45
CA SER A 181 -10.07 13.46 -4.62
C SER A 181 -11.53 13.08 -4.44
N THR A 182 -12.41 13.85 -5.07
CA THR A 182 -13.85 13.63 -5.07
C THR A 182 -14.38 13.53 -6.50
N ILE A 183 -15.47 12.79 -6.67
CA ILE A 183 -16.27 12.79 -7.88
C ILE A 183 -17.68 13.21 -7.48
N GLU A 184 -18.02 14.45 -7.79
CA GLU A 184 -19.27 15.09 -7.38
C GLU A 184 -20.27 15.06 -8.53
N MET A 185 -21.54 14.81 -8.25
CA MET A 185 -22.58 14.75 -9.26
C MET A 185 -23.78 15.62 -8.88
N VAL A 186 -24.44 16.12 -9.93
CA VAL A 186 -25.68 16.88 -9.86
C VAL A 186 -26.76 16.19 -10.68
N LEU A 187 -27.99 16.28 -10.18
CA LEU A 187 -29.18 15.73 -10.82
C LEU A 187 -29.94 16.81 -11.59
N ASP A 188 -30.68 16.40 -12.62
CA ASP A 188 -31.59 17.29 -13.33
C ASP A 188 -32.77 17.69 -12.43
N GLN A 189 -33.05 19.00 -12.35
CA GLN A 189 -34.06 19.54 -11.45
C GLN A 189 -35.49 19.12 -11.81
N GLY A 190 -35.74 18.65 -13.03
CA GLY A 190 -37.04 18.15 -13.46
C GLY A 190 -37.34 16.72 -13.01
N LEU A 191 -36.37 15.99 -12.47
CA LEU A 191 -36.54 14.59 -12.06
C LEU A 191 -37.70 14.42 -11.06
N TRP A 192 -38.46 13.35 -11.27
CA TRP A 192 -39.47 12.89 -10.32
C TRP A 192 -40.57 13.90 -9.98
N GLY A 193 -40.83 14.88 -10.85
CA GLY A 193 -41.84 15.92 -10.62
C GLY A 193 -41.27 17.20 -9.98
N GLY A 194 -39.94 17.30 -9.87
CA GLY A 194 -39.23 18.48 -9.38
C GLY A 194 -38.32 18.15 -8.21
N LEU A 195 -37.05 18.56 -8.30
CA LEU A 195 -36.10 18.63 -7.20
C LEU A 195 -36.03 20.07 -6.65
N PRO A 196 -35.82 20.28 -5.34
CA PRO A 196 -35.58 19.26 -4.32
C PRO A 196 -36.84 18.47 -3.96
N LEU A 197 -36.65 17.21 -3.58
CA LEU A 197 -37.70 16.45 -2.92
C LEU A 197 -37.90 17.00 -1.51
N THR A 198 -39.16 17.18 -1.11
CA THR A 198 -39.55 17.70 0.21
C THR A 198 -40.16 16.63 1.12
N ALA A 199 -40.35 15.41 0.61
CA ALA A 199 -40.91 14.28 1.33
C ALA A 199 -40.22 12.97 0.92
N GLN A 200 -40.30 11.97 1.79
CA GLN A 200 -39.74 10.64 1.53
C GLN A 200 -40.34 10.04 0.25
N ARG A 201 -39.52 9.28 -0.47
CA ARG A 201 -39.94 8.46 -1.60
C ARG A 201 -39.44 7.06 -1.42
N ALA A 202 -40.37 6.11 -1.33
CA ALA A 202 -40.03 4.71 -1.38
C ALA A 202 -39.45 4.35 -2.76
N HIS A 203 -38.45 3.46 -2.78
CA HIS A 203 -37.91 2.79 -3.97
C HIS A 203 -36.89 3.57 -4.84
N LEU A 204 -36.29 4.68 -4.40
CA LEU A 204 -35.09 5.16 -5.10
C LEU A 204 -33.90 4.25 -4.75
N THR A 205 -33.13 3.89 -5.78
CA THR A 205 -32.02 2.94 -5.65
C THR A 205 -30.81 3.49 -6.39
N LEU A 206 -29.68 3.56 -5.69
CA LEU A 206 -28.38 3.87 -6.27
C LEU A 206 -27.66 2.58 -6.61
N ARG A 207 -27.37 2.37 -7.90
CA ARG A 207 -26.51 1.29 -8.38
C ARG A 207 -25.15 1.86 -8.72
N LEU A 208 -24.10 1.34 -8.10
CA LEU A 208 -22.73 1.78 -8.26
C LEU A 208 -21.88 0.64 -8.80
N VAL A 209 -21.18 0.91 -9.90
CA VAL A 209 -20.22 -0.01 -10.52
C VAL A 209 -18.82 0.58 -10.39
N PHE A 210 -17.88 -0.17 -9.83
CA PHE A 210 -16.51 0.28 -9.60
C PHE A 210 -15.51 -0.85 -9.83
N LEU A 211 -14.29 -0.52 -10.22
CA LEU A 211 -13.21 -1.48 -10.33
C LEU A 211 -12.60 -1.70 -8.95
N ASP A 212 -12.68 -2.94 -8.47
CA ASP A 212 -12.13 -3.33 -7.17
C ASP A 212 -10.69 -3.82 -7.32
N ASN A 213 -9.77 -2.90 -7.65
CA ASN A 213 -8.36 -3.21 -7.92
C ASN A 213 -7.42 -3.07 -6.72
N SER A 214 -7.93 -2.71 -5.54
CA SER A 214 -7.13 -2.51 -4.34
C SER A 214 -7.95 -2.82 -3.09
N VAL A 215 -7.30 -3.27 -2.03
CA VAL A 215 -7.93 -3.40 -0.70
C VAL A 215 -8.05 -2.02 -0.08
N GLY A 216 -9.25 -1.65 0.37
CA GLY A 216 -9.50 -0.30 0.82
C GLY A 216 -10.98 0.01 1.06
N LYS A 217 -11.29 1.30 1.21
CA LYS A 217 -12.65 1.80 1.41
C LYS A 217 -12.83 3.13 0.70
N PHE A 218 -14.01 3.34 0.13
CA PHE A 218 -14.45 4.67 -0.30
C PHE A 218 -15.88 4.95 0.15
N TYR A 219 -16.27 6.21 0.16
CA TYR A 219 -17.58 6.68 0.59
C TYR A 219 -18.42 7.14 -0.58
N VAL A 220 -19.71 6.85 -0.45
CA VAL A 220 -20.75 7.25 -1.38
C VAL A 220 -21.74 8.09 -0.58
N GLY A 221 -21.73 9.41 -0.80
CA GLY A 221 -22.58 10.36 -0.12
C GLY A 221 -23.70 10.90 -1.00
N TYR A 222 -24.78 11.36 -0.36
CA TYR A 222 -25.91 12.02 -1.02
C TYR A 222 -26.56 13.10 -0.12
N ASP A 223 -27.27 14.04 -0.75
CA ASP A 223 -28.06 15.07 -0.06
C ASP A 223 -29.42 14.51 0.37
N ALA A 224 -29.63 14.28 1.68
CA ALA A 224 -30.88 13.77 2.24
C ALA A 224 -31.75 14.89 2.85
N LEU A 225 -33.00 14.57 3.18
CA LEU A 225 -34.01 15.53 3.69
C LEU A 225 -33.59 16.23 4.98
N ASP A 226 -32.85 15.53 5.85
CA ASP A 226 -32.43 16.01 7.17
C ASP A 226 -30.91 16.23 7.29
N GLY A 227 -30.18 16.16 6.17
CA GLY A 227 -28.73 16.37 6.09
C GLY A 227 -28.00 15.37 5.21
N PRO A 228 -26.67 15.49 5.06
CA PRO A 228 -25.87 14.54 4.29
C PRO A 228 -25.89 13.13 4.86
N ARG A 229 -26.09 12.14 3.99
CA ARG A 229 -26.04 10.71 4.32
C ARG A 229 -25.13 9.96 3.34
N GLY A 230 -24.90 8.67 3.61
CA GLY A 230 -24.11 7.85 2.70
C GLY A 230 -23.63 6.52 3.28
N TRP A 231 -22.84 5.81 2.48
CA TRP A 231 -22.33 4.47 2.76
C TRP A 231 -20.82 4.43 2.61
N VAL A 232 -20.20 3.49 3.34
CA VAL A 232 -18.82 3.09 3.09
C VAL A 232 -18.84 1.80 2.30
N VAL A 233 -18.06 1.77 1.22
CA VAL A 233 -17.91 0.63 0.33
C VAL A 233 -16.53 0.05 0.51
N ASP A 234 -16.46 -1.21 0.93
CA ASP A 234 -15.21 -1.95 1.08
C ASP A 234 -14.76 -2.53 -0.28
N THR A 235 -13.55 -2.18 -0.68
CA THR A 235 -12.83 -2.74 -1.83
C THR A 235 -11.94 -3.88 -1.31
N LYS A 236 -11.99 -5.04 -1.99
CA LYS A 236 -11.35 -6.29 -1.58
C LYS A 236 -10.17 -6.67 -2.49
N GLY A 237 -9.79 -5.81 -3.43
CA GLY A 237 -8.70 -6.10 -4.38
C GLY A 237 -9.02 -7.23 -5.35
N THR A 238 -10.30 -7.52 -5.62
CA THR A 238 -10.68 -8.65 -6.51
C THR A 238 -10.17 -8.51 -7.94
N SER A 239 -9.63 -7.36 -8.33
CA SER A 239 -9.23 -7.01 -9.69
C SER A 239 -10.36 -7.16 -10.70
N ARG A 240 -11.61 -7.02 -10.22
CA ARG A 240 -12.83 -7.15 -11.03
C ARG A 240 -13.75 -5.95 -10.82
N TRP A 241 -14.55 -5.66 -11.82
CA TRP A 241 -15.64 -4.70 -11.71
C TRP A 241 -16.74 -5.30 -10.84
N ARG A 242 -17.06 -4.60 -9.75
CA ARG A 242 -18.09 -4.96 -8.78
C ARG A 242 -19.25 -3.98 -8.85
N GLU A 243 -20.42 -4.52 -8.60
CA GLU A 243 -21.66 -3.76 -8.47
C GLU A 243 -22.15 -3.83 -7.02
N VAL A 244 -22.56 -2.68 -6.49
CA VAL A 244 -23.23 -2.56 -5.20
C VAL A 244 -24.47 -1.67 -5.35
N THR A 245 -25.48 -1.94 -4.54
CA THR A 245 -26.77 -1.27 -4.62
C THR A 245 -27.20 -0.75 -3.26
N PHE A 246 -27.66 0.50 -3.21
CA PHE A 246 -28.10 1.19 -2.00
C PHE A 246 -29.52 1.74 -2.15
N ALA A 247 -30.36 1.57 -1.13
CA ALA A 247 -31.67 2.19 -1.09
C ALA A 247 -31.58 3.63 -0.57
N ILE A 248 -32.23 4.58 -1.27
CA ILE A 248 -32.38 5.97 -0.86
C ILE A 248 -33.88 6.21 -0.63
N ASN A 249 -34.30 6.41 0.61
CA ASN A 249 -35.73 6.64 0.92
C ASN A 249 -36.03 8.11 1.25
N ASP A 250 -34.99 8.92 1.38
CA ASP A 250 -34.99 10.23 2.02
C ASP A 250 -34.09 11.24 1.28
N GLY A 251 -33.83 11.02 -0.01
CA GLY A 251 -33.04 11.95 -0.82
C GLY A 251 -33.77 13.29 -1.00
N ARG A 252 -33.06 14.40 -0.80
CA ARG A 252 -33.51 15.78 -1.05
C ARG A 252 -33.05 16.28 -2.41
N PHE A 253 -31.77 16.07 -2.72
CA PHE A 253 -31.14 16.44 -3.99
C PHE A 253 -31.38 17.90 -4.39
N ALA A 254 -30.98 18.84 -3.52
CA ALA A 254 -31.24 20.27 -3.67
C ALA A 254 -30.16 21.06 -4.43
N ARG A 255 -29.24 20.39 -5.15
CA ARG A 255 -28.23 20.95 -6.06
C ARG A 255 -27.63 22.30 -5.62
N GLY A 256 -26.49 22.31 -4.95
CA GLY A 256 -25.78 23.56 -4.59
C GLY A 256 -26.46 24.40 -3.49
N ASP A 257 -27.79 24.39 -3.42
CA ASP A 257 -28.64 24.96 -2.36
C ASP A 257 -28.97 23.91 -1.26
N GLY A 258 -28.37 22.72 -1.40
CA GLY A 258 -28.48 21.57 -0.52
C GLY A 258 -27.41 21.52 0.57
N SER A 259 -27.65 20.68 1.57
CA SER A 259 -26.65 20.39 2.60
C SER A 259 -25.63 19.34 2.18
N GLY A 260 -25.85 18.71 1.01
CA GLY A 260 -25.11 17.55 0.51
C GLY A 260 -23.59 17.69 0.52
N PRO A 261 -22.85 16.56 0.49
CA PRO A 261 -21.39 16.58 0.53
C PRO A 261 -20.81 17.49 -0.55
N ASN A 262 -19.96 18.44 -0.17
CA ASN A 262 -19.38 19.47 -1.05
C ASN A 262 -20.42 20.28 -1.88
N GLY A 263 -21.66 20.38 -1.41
CA GLY A 263 -22.75 21.05 -2.13
C GLY A 263 -23.25 20.29 -3.36
N ALA A 264 -22.94 19.00 -3.49
CA ALA A 264 -23.40 18.11 -4.56
C ALA A 264 -24.64 17.30 -4.15
N ASP A 265 -25.42 16.85 -5.14
CA ASP A 265 -26.57 15.94 -4.89
C ASP A 265 -26.07 14.55 -4.49
N MET A 266 -24.93 14.18 -5.05
CA MET A 266 -24.21 12.94 -4.78
C MET A 266 -22.70 13.23 -4.82
N ALA A 267 -21.92 12.58 -3.97
CA ALA A 267 -20.47 12.65 -4.04
C ALA A 267 -19.82 11.31 -3.73
N TYR A 268 -18.85 10.92 -4.54
CA TYR A 268 -17.93 9.84 -4.24
C TYR A 268 -16.64 10.43 -3.72
N GLU A 269 -16.16 9.91 -2.62
CA GLU A 269 -14.95 10.38 -1.96
C GLU A 269 -14.22 9.13 -1.50
N ILE A 270 -12.91 9.04 -1.67
CA ILE A 270 -12.14 8.04 -0.91
C ILE A 270 -12.26 8.43 0.57
N ARG A 271 -13.21 7.83 1.29
CA ARG A 271 -13.10 7.75 2.75
C ARG A 271 -12.41 6.46 3.09
N MET A 272 -11.11 6.56 3.26
CA MET A 272 -10.48 5.72 4.28
C MET A 272 -11.14 6.11 5.60
N LYS A 273 -12.19 5.38 6.01
CA LYS A 273 -12.55 5.30 7.44
C LYS A 273 -11.45 4.49 8.13
N PHE A 274 -10.26 5.05 8.23
CA PHE A 274 -9.59 4.98 9.51
C PHE A 274 -10.51 5.73 10.47
N ALA A 275 -10.75 5.19 11.66
CA ALA A 275 -11.24 6.01 12.74
C ALA A 275 -10.30 7.22 12.83
N ARG A 276 -10.78 8.36 12.34
CA ARG A 276 -10.15 9.65 12.51
C ARG A 276 -10.35 9.95 13.99
N ALA A 277 -9.44 9.45 14.83
CA ALA A 277 -9.01 10.31 15.91
C ALA A 277 -8.44 11.54 15.19
N GLU A 278 -9.18 12.62 15.33
CA GLU A 278 -9.05 13.88 14.65
C GLU A 278 -7.58 14.22 14.37
N GLN A 279 -7.25 14.54 13.12
CA GLN A 279 -6.24 15.56 12.90
C GLN A 279 -6.88 16.90 13.31
N ASN A 280 -6.95 17.13 14.63
CA ASN A 280 -6.35 18.37 15.08
C ASN A 280 -4.91 18.28 14.57
N LYS A 281 -4.44 19.30 13.85
CA LYS A 281 -3.00 19.50 13.73
C LYS A 281 -2.48 19.69 15.15
N VAL A 282 -2.22 18.59 15.85
CA VAL A 282 -1.29 18.60 16.96
C VAL A 282 0.03 18.91 16.25
N PRO A 283 0.59 20.10 16.47
CA PRO A 283 1.93 20.38 15.97
C PRO A 283 2.81 19.21 16.39
N LEU A 284 3.71 18.76 15.50
CA LEU A 284 4.84 17.93 15.95
C LEU A 284 5.34 18.56 17.25
N PRO A 285 5.39 17.82 18.37
CA PRO A 285 6.05 18.40 19.54
C PRO A 285 7.44 18.79 19.05
N GLN A 286 7.86 20.04 19.31
CA GLN A 286 9.15 20.59 18.84
C GLN A 286 10.33 19.66 19.15
N SER A 287 10.16 18.78 20.13
CA SER A 287 10.92 17.56 20.34
C SER A 287 10.00 16.47 20.92
N CYS A 288 10.09 15.22 20.45
CA CYS A 288 9.57 14.10 21.23
C CYS A 288 10.25 14.14 22.60
N ARG A 289 9.52 13.83 23.68
CA ARG A 289 10.20 13.53 24.95
C ARG A 289 11.11 12.34 24.66
N ALA A 290 12.42 12.50 24.82
CA ALA A 290 13.32 11.36 24.75
C ALA A 290 12.80 10.30 25.72
N ALA A 291 12.89 9.02 25.34
CA ALA A 291 12.70 7.93 26.28
C ALA A 291 13.49 8.24 27.57
N ARG A 292 12.98 7.84 28.74
CA ARG A 292 13.67 8.14 30.01
C ARG A 292 15.13 7.74 29.87
N VAL A 293 16.04 8.63 30.27
CA VAL A 293 17.48 8.35 30.22
C VAL A 293 17.77 7.27 31.26
N THR A 294 17.64 6.02 30.84
CA THR A 294 18.05 4.85 31.59
C THR A 294 19.45 4.47 31.15
N ASP A 295 20.15 3.71 31.99
CA ASP A 295 21.42 3.11 31.64
C ASP A 295 21.24 1.85 30.77
N ALA A 296 20.03 1.59 30.26
CA ALA A 296 19.74 0.48 29.37
C ALA A 296 18.93 0.93 28.14
N ALA A 297 19.10 0.25 27.01
CA ALA A 297 18.41 0.63 25.78
C ALA A 297 17.97 -0.58 24.95
N VAL A 298 16.83 -0.44 24.28
CA VAL A 298 16.53 -1.21 23.07
C VAL A 298 17.34 -0.62 21.93
N VAL A 299 18.05 -1.47 21.20
CA VAL A 299 18.90 -1.07 20.07
C VAL A 299 18.47 -1.82 18.81
N THR A 300 18.36 -1.12 17.68
CA THR A 300 18.16 -1.75 16.36
C THR A 300 19.13 -1.18 15.32
N LEU A 301 19.27 -1.84 14.17
CA LEU A 301 20.16 -1.44 13.09
C LEU A 301 19.38 -1.23 11.78
N ILE A 302 19.65 -0.11 11.11
CA ILE A 302 19.14 0.20 9.79
C ILE A 302 20.32 0.53 8.87
N SER A 303 20.59 -0.35 7.91
CA SER A 303 21.71 -0.20 6.96
C SER A 303 21.30 0.30 5.57
N SER A 304 20.00 0.38 5.28
CA SER A 304 19.46 0.90 4.02
C SER A 304 18.19 1.72 4.25
N SER A 305 17.82 2.55 3.26
CA SER A 305 16.59 3.34 3.30
C SER A 305 15.33 2.54 2.90
N GLU A 306 15.45 1.24 2.65
CA GLU A 306 14.38 0.41 2.08
C GLU A 306 13.93 -0.68 3.07
N GLY A 307 12.61 -0.80 3.28
CA GLY A 307 12.00 -1.88 4.05
C GLY A 307 12.22 -1.79 5.56
N TYR A 308 13.45 -2.03 6.03
CA TYR A 308 13.81 -2.10 7.46
C TYR A 308 13.40 -0.88 8.30
N PRO A 309 13.41 0.37 7.78
CA PRO A 309 12.88 1.50 8.55
C PRO A 309 11.44 1.30 9.02
N ALA A 310 10.59 0.61 8.23
CA ALA A 310 9.22 0.30 8.63
C ALA A 310 9.18 -0.62 9.86
N GLY A 311 10.11 -1.56 9.93
CA GLY A 311 10.30 -2.43 11.07
C GLY A 311 10.65 -1.70 12.36
N ALA A 312 11.63 -0.79 12.30
CA ALA A 312 11.98 0.06 13.45
C ALA A 312 10.80 0.93 13.92
N LEU A 313 9.95 1.41 13.01
CA LEU A 313 8.72 2.13 13.40
C LEU A 313 7.78 1.22 14.19
N ALA A 314 7.52 0.00 13.70
CA ALA A 314 6.66 -0.96 14.38
C ALA A 314 7.19 -1.33 15.78
N ILE A 315 8.50 -1.55 15.93
CA ILE A 315 9.13 -1.81 17.22
C ILE A 315 8.91 -0.65 18.19
N SER A 316 9.11 0.59 17.76
CA SER A 316 8.94 1.75 18.66
C SER A 316 7.48 1.91 19.12
N ALA A 317 6.52 1.70 18.22
CA ALA A 317 5.10 1.69 18.57
C ALA A 317 4.77 0.58 19.58
N ALA A 318 5.27 -0.64 19.35
CA ALA A 318 5.06 -1.75 20.26
C ALA A 318 5.62 -1.46 21.67
N LEU A 319 6.85 -0.94 21.74
CA LEU A 319 7.47 -0.55 23.02
C LEU A 319 6.68 0.56 23.73
N GLU A 320 6.09 1.50 22.99
CA GLU A 320 5.25 2.55 23.56
C GLU A 320 3.92 2.00 24.11
N VAL A 321 3.26 1.14 23.34
CA VAL A 321 2.02 0.45 23.75
C VAL A 321 2.24 -0.40 25.00
N LEU A 322 3.40 -1.03 25.09
CA LEU A 322 3.82 -1.89 26.20
C LEU A 322 4.42 -1.09 27.37
N GLU A 323 4.47 0.24 27.26
CA GLU A 323 4.96 1.14 28.30
C GLU A 323 6.41 0.87 28.72
N SER A 324 7.25 0.49 27.76
CA SER A 324 8.69 0.29 27.99
C SER A 324 9.35 1.59 28.42
N GLU A 325 10.16 1.52 29.48
CA GLU A 325 10.96 2.63 30.00
C GLU A 325 12.38 2.68 29.41
N LEU A 326 12.74 1.70 28.57
CA LEU A 326 14.06 1.62 27.96
C LEU A 326 14.28 2.75 26.94
N ARG A 327 15.52 3.23 26.88
CA ARG A 327 15.96 4.11 25.78
C ARG A 327 15.82 3.38 24.45
N ARG A 328 15.57 4.11 23.37
CA ARG A 328 15.43 3.53 22.02
C ARG A 328 16.51 4.11 21.14
N ILE A 329 17.52 3.31 20.78
CA ILE A 329 18.64 3.75 19.94
C ILE A 329 18.57 3.01 18.61
N VAL A 330 18.67 3.74 17.51
CA VAL A 330 18.80 3.14 16.17
C VAL A 330 20.17 3.46 15.62
N LEU A 331 20.94 2.41 15.34
CA LEU A 331 22.20 2.50 14.62
C LEU A 331 21.87 2.64 13.13
N VAL A 332 22.40 3.67 12.47
CA VAL A 332 22.20 3.89 11.04
C VAL A 332 23.53 3.95 10.31
N THR A 333 23.62 3.36 9.12
CA THR A 333 24.78 3.56 8.24
C THR A 333 24.66 4.90 7.49
N PRO A 334 25.75 5.42 6.92
CA PRO A 334 25.69 6.60 6.05
C PRO A 334 24.72 6.48 4.86
N ALA A 335 24.43 5.26 4.41
CA ALA A 335 23.50 4.98 3.29
C ALA A 335 22.03 5.30 3.61
N VAL A 336 21.67 5.49 4.88
CA VAL A 336 20.31 5.88 5.28
C VAL A 336 20.11 7.37 5.04
N ASN A 337 19.13 7.74 4.21
CA ASN A 337 18.90 9.13 3.83
C ASN A 337 18.35 9.99 4.99
N ALA A 338 18.48 11.31 4.87
CA ALA A 338 18.08 12.26 5.92
C ALA A 338 16.58 12.19 6.27
N GLY A 339 15.70 11.96 5.29
CA GLY A 339 14.26 11.84 5.52
C GLY A 339 13.89 10.63 6.38
N ILE A 340 14.53 9.48 6.15
CA ILE A 340 14.35 8.28 6.97
C ILE A 340 14.89 8.50 8.39
N ARG A 341 16.04 9.14 8.54
CA ARG A 341 16.57 9.48 9.87
C ARG A 341 15.60 10.36 10.65
N GLU A 342 14.99 11.33 9.99
CA GLU A 342 14.00 12.20 10.63
C GLU A 342 12.72 11.45 11.02
N LEU A 343 12.27 10.54 10.16
CA LEU A 343 11.14 9.66 10.45
C LEU A 343 11.42 8.73 11.64
N LEU A 344 12.64 8.24 11.79
CA LEU A 344 13.03 7.44 12.96
C LEU A 344 13.03 8.31 14.24
N ARG A 345 13.55 9.54 14.18
CA ARG A 345 13.49 10.48 15.32
C ARG A 345 12.05 10.81 15.73
N SER A 346 11.15 10.96 14.75
CA SER A 346 9.73 11.23 15.03
C SER A 346 9.01 10.05 15.69
N ALA A 347 9.60 8.85 15.64
CA ALA A 347 9.15 7.65 16.34
C ALA A 347 10.02 7.33 17.57
N ALA A 348 10.48 8.36 18.29
CA ALA A 348 11.22 8.24 19.56
C ALA A 348 12.58 7.50 19.50
N TRP A 349 13.16 7.30 18.32
CA TRP A 349 14.50 6.74 18.20
C TRP A 349 15.60 7.80 18.34
N GLU A 350 16.60 7.52 19.17
CA GLU A 350 17.90 8.19 19.18
C GLU A 350 18.73 7.67 18.01
N VAL A 351 18.84 8.46 16.93
CA VAL A 351 19.54 8.08 15.70
C VAL A 351 21.05 8.26 15.85
N HIS A 352 21.79 7.15 15.87
CA HIS A 352 23.24 7.13 15.96
C HIS A 352 23.84 6.66 14.64
N GLU A 353 24.51 7.55 13.90
CA GLU A 353 25.25 7.12 12.72
C GLU A 353 26.51 6.35 13.12
N VAL A 354 26.73 5.20 12.50
CA VAL A 354 27.90 4.35 12.72
C VAL A 354 28.56 3.93 11.39
N PRO A 355 29.89 3.76 11.35
CA PRO A 355 30.56 3.19 10.20
C PRO A 355 30.03 1.78 9.89
N GLU A 356 29.92 1.45 8.62
CA GLU A 356 29.53 0.11 8.20
C GLU A 356 30.66 -0.89 8.50
N ILE A 357 30.30 -2.05 9.07
CA ILE A 357 31.21 -3.17 9.29
C ILE A 357 30.71 -4.35 8.47
N MET A 358 31.51 -4.74 7.49
CA MET A 358 31.24 -5.93 6.69
C MET A 358 31.68 -7.19 7.45
N CYS A 359 30.87 -8.23 7.41
CA CYS A 359 31.26 -9.58 7.80
C CYS A 359 32.23 -10.10 6.75
N ASN A 360 33.48 -10.31 7.13
CA ASN A 360 34.49 -10.80 6.21
C ASN A 360 34.20 -12.25 5.88
N GLN A 361 34.28 -12.59 4.60
CA GLN A 361 34.22 -13.97 4.17
C GLN A 361 35.64 -14.53 4.17
N VAL A 362 35.95 -15.37 5.15
CA VAL A 362 37.21 -16.10 5.22
C VAL A 362 36.88 -17.57 5.00
N MET A 363 37.38 -18.12 3.88
CA MET A 363 37.35 -19.56 3.63
C MET A 363 38.48 -20.16 4.46
N GLY A 364 38.16 -20.93 5.50
CA GLY A 364 39.17 -21.50 6.41
C GLY A 364 40.27 -22.29 5.67
N ALA A 365 41.45 -22.41 6.29
CA ALA A 365 42.56 -23.17 5.73
C ALA A 365 42.16 -24.64 5.51
N GLY A 366 41.89 -25.02 4.26
CA GLY A 366 41.39 -26.34 3.87
C GLY A 366 40.05 -26.34 3.11
N VAL A 367 39.39 -25.19 3.03
CA VAL A 367 38.20 -24.98 2.21
C VAL A 367 38.62 -24.48 0.83
N THR A 368 38.72 -25.39 -0.14
CA THR A 368 38.86 -25.03 -1.56
C THR A 368 37.49 -24.67 -2.13
N PRO A 369 37.37 -23.76 -3.12
CA PRO A 369 36.08 -23.39 -3.74
C PRO A 369 35.26 -24.60 -4.24
N ASP A 370 35.96 -25.69 -4.54
CA ASP A 370 35.49 -27.01 -4.97
C ASP A 370 34.99 -27.92 -3.83
N LYS A 371 35.38 -27.70 -2.56
CA LYS A 371 34.90 -28.49 -1.40
C LYS A 371 33.62 -27.95 -0.77
N TYR A 372 33.29 -26.69 -1.05
CA TYR A 372 31.99 -26.09 -0.78
C TYR A 372 31.44 -25.58 -2.11
N ASP A 373 30.91 -26.49 -2.94
CA ASP A 373 30.14 -26.11 -4.12
C ASP A 373 28.77 -25.56 -3.69
N ILE A 374 28.79 -24.36 -3.10
CA ILE A 374 27.59 -23.56 -2.85
C ILE A 374 27.27 -22.68 -4.08
N GLY A 375 28.17 -22.58 -5.06
CA GLY A 375 27.95 -21.88 -6.33
C GLY A 375 27.91 -20.34 -6.22
N ILE A 376 28.22 -19.66 -7.33
CA ILE A 376 28.20 -18.19 -7.46
C ILE A 376 26.82 -17.61 -7.06
N SER A 377 25.74 -18.37 -7.29
CA SER A 377 24.37 -17.99 -6.93
C SER A 377 24.14 -17.89 -5.42
N TYR A 378 24.81 -18.71 -4.61
CA TYR A 378 24.71 -18.66 -3.15
C TYR A 378 25.49 -17.48 -2.57
N GLN A 379 26.67 -17.18 -3.13
CA GLN A 379 27.45 -16.01 -2.76
C GLN A 379 26.71 -14.70 -3.08
N GLN A 380 26.05 -14.61 -4.23
CA GLN A 380 25.22 -13.43 -4.60
C GLN A 380 23.99 -13.27 -3.69
N LYS A 381 23.29 -14.36 -3.34
CA LYS A 381 22.12 -14.32 -2.45
C LYS A 381 22.45 -13.87 -1.02
N ARG A 382 23.69 -14.08 -0.57
CA ARG A 382 24.15 -13.80 0.80
C ARG A 382 24.88 -12.45 0.93
N ALA A 383 25.19 -11.75 -0.18
CA ALA A 383 25.80 -10.41 -0.15
C ALA A 383 25.01 -9.40 0.71
N LYS A 384 23.68 -9.53 0.75
CA LYS A 384 22.80 -8.71 1.60
C LYS A 384 23.04 -8.86 3.11
N TRP A 385 23.75 -9.91 3.54
CA TRP A 385 24.07 -10.14 4.95
C TRP A 385 25.48 -9.66 5.32
N LEU A 386 26.28 -9.22 4.36
CA LEU A 386 27.63 -8.76 4.67
C LEU A 386 27.60 -7.54 5.59
N SER A 387 26.66 -6.61 5.42
CA SER A 387 26.59 -5.41 6.25
C SER A 387 26.06 -5.66 7.67
N THR A 388 25.59 -6.87 8.00
CA THR A 388 24.97 -7.12 9.31
C THR A 388 25.97 -7.16 10.46
N CYS A 389 27.27 -7.30 10.21
CA CYS A 389 28.30 -7.13 11.25
C CYS A 389 28.38 -5.68 11.77
N THR A 390 27.73 -4.71 11.13
CA THR A 390 27.52 -3.36 11.69
C THR A 390 26.82 -3.41 13.05
N LYS A 391 26.07 -4.48 13.35
CA LYS A 391 25.50 -4.75 14.68
C LYS A 391 26.55 -4.75 15.81
N PHE A 392 27.82 -5.01 15.53
CA PHE A 392 28.88 -4.99 16.54
C PHE A 392 28.97 -3.66 17.28
N HIS A 393 28.53 -2.56 16.65
CA HIS A 393 28.45 -1.25 17.30
C HIS A 393 27.55 -1.25 18.55
N ALA A 394 26.66 -2.23 18.74
CA ALA A 394 25.93 -2.42 20.00
C ALA A 394 26.87 -2.61 21.21
N TRP A 395 28.00 -3.29 21.04
CA TRP A 395 29.02 -3.43 22.09
C TRP A 395 29.81 -2.15 22.34
N ALA A 396 29.84 -1.22 21.39
CA ALA A 396 30.54 0.06 21.53
C ALA A 396 29.75 1.11 22.33
N LEU A 397 28.48 0.84 22.68
CA LEU A 397 27.62 1.74 23.46
C LEU A 397 27.95 1.69 24.96
N THR A 398 29.22 1.90 25.33
CA THR A 398 29.75 1.72 26.70
C THR A 398 29.21 2.72 27.73
N SER A 399 28.43 3.71 27.31
CA SER A 399 27.67 4.58 28.21
C SER A 399 26.42 3.90 28.78
N LEU A 400 26.03 2.74 28.22
CA LEU A 400 24.93 1.91 28.71
C LEU A 400 25.48 0.75 29.54
N ARG A 401 24.77 0.42 30.62
CA ARG A 401 24.91 -0.81 31.40
C ARG A 401 24.44 -2.03 30.61
N LYS A 402 23.33 -1.93 29.86
CA LYS A 402 22.77 -3.06 29.11
C LYS A 402 22.08 -2.63 27.82
N VAL A 403 22.14 -3.50 26.82
CA VAL A 403 21.49 -3.34 25.52
C VAL A 403 20.60 -4.54 25.26
N LEU A 404 19.32 -4.31 24.95
CA LEU A 404 18.44 -5.28 24.30
C LEU A 404 18.46 -5.00 22.80
N PHE A 405 19.27 -5.75 22.05
CA PHE A 405 19.32 -5.64 20.61
C PHE A 405 18.15 -6.38 19.98
N LEU A 406 17.41 -5.72 19.09
CA LEU A 406 16.33 -6.26 18.29
C LEU A 406 16.60 -6.00 16.80
N ASP A 407 16.57 -7.03 15.98
CA ASP A 407 16.52 -6.83 14.53
C ASP A 407 15.25 -6.08 14.14
N ALA A 408 15.35 -5.23 13.12
CA ALA A 408 14.24 -4.38 12.70
C ALA A 408 13.03 -5.18 12.17
N ASP A 409 13.21 -6.45 11.81
CA ASP A 409 12.16 -7.38 11.44
C ASP A 409 11.68 -8.26 12.61
N THR A 410 11.72 -7.72 13.83
CA THR A 410 11.04 -8.28 15.00
C THR A 410 9.76 -7.51 15.33
N LEU A 411 8.88 -8.13 16.12
CA LEU A 411 7.70 -7.51 16.72
C LEU A 411 7.62 -7.92 18.19
N VAL A 412 7.57 -6.92 19.07
CA VAL A 412 7.43 -7.11 20.52
C VAL A 412 5.94 -7.22 20.85
N LEU A 413 5.53 -8.35 21.43
CA LEU A 413 4.12 -8.64 21.77
C LEU A 413 3.82 -8.45 23.27
N LYS A 414 4.85 -8.54 24.13
CA LYS A 414 4.72 -8.45 25.59
C LYS A 414 5.83 -7.57 26.18
N PRO A 415 5.69 -7.06 27.42
CA PRO A 415 6.77 -6.30 28.05
C PRO A 415 8.07 -7.09 28.12
N VAL A 416 9.18 -6.46 27.71
CA VAL A 416 10.51 -7.10 27.61
C VAL A 416 11.58 -6.39 28.43
N ASP A 417 11.22 -5.34 29.14
CA ASP A 417 12.15 -4.51 29.92
C ASP A 417 12.96 -5.34 30.93
N ALA A 418 12.37 -6.38 31.53
CA ALA A 418 13.05 -7.27 32.47
C ALA A 418 14.28 -7.99 31.86
N LEU A 419 14.37 -8.09 30.52
CA LEU A 419 15.53 -8.70 29.86
C LEU A 419 16.82 -7.91 30.12
N VAL A 420 16.76 -6.60 30.41
CA VAL A 420 17.97 -5.81 30.65
C VAL A 420 18.60 -6.07 32.04
N ASP A 421 17.89 -6.80 32.90
CA ASP A 421 18.39 -7.24 34.20
C ASP A 421 19.02 -8.64 34.15
N HIS A 422 19.06 -9.26 32.96
CA HIS A 422 19.71 -10.54 32.77
C HIS A 422 21.20 -10.46 33.18
N PRO A 423 21.68 -11.35 34.05
CA PRO A 423 23.01 -11.22 34.68
C PRO A 423 24.16 -11.51 33.71
N SER A 424 23.93 -12.32 32.67
CA SER A 424 24.95 -12.61 31.66
C SER A 424 25.44 -11.34 30.92
N ALA A 425 26.73 -11.37 30.54
CA ALA A 425 27.33 -10.38 29.65
C ALA A 425 26.76 -10.46 28.23
N PHE A 426 26.38 -11.67 27.79
CA PHE A 426 25.75 -11.94 26.51
C PHE A 426 24.67 -13.01 26.68
N ALA A 427 23.44 -12.71 26.26
CA ALA A 427 22.37 -13.68 26.20
C ALA A 427 21.58 -13.57 24.90
N ALA A 428 21.09 -14.70 24.41
CA ALA A 428 20.29 -14.78 23.20
C ALA A 428 19.38 -16.02 23.28
N ALA A 429 18.32 -16.03 22.48
CA ALA A 429 17.43 -17.18 22.38
C ALA A 429 17.97 -18.19 21.35
N PRO A 430 17.69 -19.50 21.52
CA PRO A 430 18.09 -20.51 20.57
C PRO A 430 17.51 -20.24 19.18
N ASP A 431 18.26 -20.57 18.14
CA ASP A 431 17.72 -20.63 16.80
C ASP A 431 16.77 -21.83 16.67
N THR A 432 15.88 -21.77 15.68
CA THR A 432 14.92 -22.88 15.46
C THR A 432 15.66 -24.15 15.06
N PHE A 433 16.69 -24.01 14.22
CA PHE A 433 17.55 -25.11 13.82
C PHE A 433 18.89 -24.59 13.25
N PRO A 434 20.05 -25.09 13.74
CA PRO A 434 20.20 -26.03 14.85
C PRO A 434 19.98 -25.34 16.21
N ALA A 435 19.31 -26.03 17.14
CA ALA A 435 19.03 -25.50 18.48
C ALA A 435 20.29 -25.29 19.35
N ASP A 436 21.43 -25.80 18.88
CA ASP A 436 22.74 -25.63 19.51
C ASP A 436 23.38 -24.26 19.22
N GLN A 437 22.74 -23.49 18.35
CA GLN A 437 23.09 -22.12 18.02
C GLN A 437 22.03 -21.15 18.53
N PHE A 438 22.43 -19.91 18.78
CA PHE A 438 21.50 -18.83 19.06
C PHE A 438 21.17 -18.05 17.79
N ASN A 439 19.99 -17.43 17.79
CA ASN A 439 19.58 -16.49 16.77
C ASN A 439 19.97 -15.06 17.19
N SER A 440 20.69 -14.34 16.33
CA SER A 440 21.23 -13.00 16.64
C SER A 440 20.23 -11.85 16.42
N GLY A 441 18.96 -12.16 16.13
CA GLY A 441 17.90 -11.16 16.00
C GLY A 441 17.40 -10.59 17.32
N VAL A 442 17.62 -11.30 18.43
CA VAL A 442 17.33 -10.80 19.78
C VAL A 442 18.49 -11.15 20.70
N MET A 443 19.18 -10.12 21.22
CA MET A 443 20.34 -10.29 22.08
C MET A 443 20.30 -9.34 23.27
N VAL A 444 20.69 -9.82 24.44
CA VAL A 444 20.99 -9.01 25.61
C VAL A 444 22.51 -8.88 25.73
N ILE A 445 23.00 -7.65 25.67
CA ILE A 445 24.43 -7.34 25.57
C ILE A 445 24.82 -6.42 26.72
N THR A 446 25.94 -6.73 27.37
CA THR A 446 26.67 -5.77 28.21
C THR A 446 27.72 -5.10 27.33
N PRO A 447 27.57 -3.80 27.00
CA PRO A 447 28.50 -3.12 26.11
C PRO A 447 29.92 -3.12 26.68
N SER A 448 30.90 -3.36 25.82
CA SER A 448 32.31 -3.39 26.18
C SER A 448 33.17 -3.05 24.97
N ALA A 449 34.00 -2.01 25.11
CA ALA A 449 34.96 -1.63 24.08
C ALA A 449 35.96 -2.76 23.77
N SER A 450 36.36 -3.55 24.78
CA SER A 450 37.28 -4.67 24.55
C SER A 450 36.62 -5.79 23.73
N VAL A 451 35.35 -6.09 24.00
CA VAL A 451 34.58 -7.08 23.23
C VAL A 451 34.31 -6.58 21.81
N PHE A 452 34.00 -5.29 21.64
CA PHE A 452 33.84 -4.68 20.32
C PHE A 452 35.11 -4.79 19.46
N GLU A 453 36.28 -4.44 20.03
CA GLU A 453 37.55 -4.61 19.32
C GLU A 453 37.88 -6.09 19.06
N ALA A 454 37.58 -6.97 20.01
CA ALA A 454 37.76 -8.42 19.84
C ALA A 454 36.87 -9.00 18.72
N LEU A 455 35.61 -8.58 18.62
CA LEU A 455 34.70 -8.98 17.52
C LEU A 455 35.23 -8.51 16.17
N LYS A 456 35.72 -7.26 16.07
CA LYS A 456 36.34 -6.76 14.84
C LYS A 456 37.61 -7.54 14.49
N ALA A 457 38.46 -7.85 15.47
CA ALA A 457 39.67 -8.64 15.25
C ALA A 457 39.34 -10.08 14.82
N TRP A 458 38.36 -10.71 15.48
CA TRP A 458 37.86 -12.03 15.14
C TRP A 458 37.30 -12.06 13.72
N ASN A 459 36.48 -11.08 13.34
CA ASN A 459 35.97 -10.93 11.98
C ASN A 459 37.09 -10.82 10.94
N ARG A 460 38.19 -10.10 11.25
CA ARG A 460 39.35 -10.00 10.35
C ARG A 460 40.08 -11.33 10.15
N VAL A 461 40.20 -12.13 11.21
CA VAL A 461 40.99 -13.36 11.20
C VAL A 461 40.18 -14.57 10.74
N ASN A 462 38.99 -14.75 11.30
CA ASN A 462 38.17 -15.95 11.15
C ASN A 462 36.99 -15.75 10.18
N GLY A 463 36.48 -14.52 10.06
CA GLY A 463 35.34 -14.20 9.20
C GLY A 463 34.10 -15.06 9.47
N THR A 464 33.32 -15.31 8.42
CA THR A 464 32.18 -16.23 8.40
C THR A 464 32.12 -16.96 7.06
N ALA A 465 31.91 -18.28 7.08
CA ALA A 465 31.76 -19.10 5.88
C ALA A 465 30.37 -18.96 5.23
N GLU A 466 29.34 -18.74 6.04
CA GLU A 466 27.94 -18.70 5.58
C GLU A 466 27.44 -17.29 5.24
N GLY A 467 28.20 -16.25 5.62
CA GLY A 467 27.83 -14.84 5.49
C GLY A 467 26.87 -14.39 6.59
N GLY A 468 27.09 -13.20 7.14
CA GLY A 468 26.25 -12.60 8.18
C GLY A 468 26.79 -12.68 9.60
N ASP A 469 26.13 -11.94 10.49
CA ASP A 469 26.49 -11.76 11.89
C ASP A 469 26.22 -12.99 12.75
N GLN A 470 25.13 -13.73 12.51
CA GLN A 470 24.71 -14.84 13.37
C GLN A 470 25.79 -15.92 13.49
N CYS A 471 26.36 -16.39 12.38
CA CYS A 471 27.40 -17.42 12.39
C CYS A 471 28.66 -16.93 13.10
N LEU A 472 29.11 -15.72 12.77
CA LEU A 472 30.29 -15.13 13.38
C LEU A 472 30.13 -14.96 14.90
N LEU A 473 28.95 -14.51 15.34
CA LEU A 473 28.64 -14.38 16.75
C LEU A 473 28.57 -15.74 17.44
N ASN A 474 27.98 -16.76 16.82
CA ASN A 474 27.96 -18.11 17.38
C ASN A 474 29.37 -18.68 17.52
N ASP A 475 30.27 -18.43 16.56
CA ASP A 475 31.67 -18.86 16.65
C ASP A 475 32.42 -18.11 17.77
N PHE A 476 32.22 -16.79 17.87
CA PHE A 476 32.86 -15.97 18.89
C PHE A 476 32.35 -16.29 20.31
N PHE A 477 31.06 -16.56 20.45
CA PHE A 477 30.40 -16.94 21.70
C PHE A 477 30.12 -18.45 21.76
N GLY A 478 31.07 -19.29 21.30
CA GLY A 478 30.88 -20.74 21.16
C GLY A 478 30.52 -21.50 22.44
N GLU A 479 30.81 -20.92 23.61
CA GLU A 479 30.44 -21.49 24.91
C GLU A 479 28.96 -21.28 25.29
N TRP A 480 28.21 -20.48 24.52
CA TRP A 480 26.81 -20.14 24.81
C TRP A 480 25.94 -21.39 25.02
N PHE A 481 26.13 -22.44 24.22
CA PHE A 481 25.39 -23.69 24.35
C PHE A 481 25.94 -24.63 25.43
N TYR A 482 27.24 -24.59 25.71
CA TYR A 482 27.83 -25.52 26.68
C TYR A 482 27.79 -25.01 28.13
N ALA A 483 27.45 -23.73 28.32
CA ALA A 483 27.18 -23.15 29.64
C ALA A 483 26.09 -23.94 30.39
N ALA A 484 26.34 -24.20 31.68
CA ALA A 484 25.48 -24.99 32.54
C ALA A 484 24.07 -24.36 32.64
N TRP A 485 23.03 -25.17 32.42
CA TRP A 485 21.64 -24.69 32.35
C TRP A 485 21.11 -24.15 33.68
N ASP A 486 21.70 -24.58 34.80
CA ASP A 486 21.37 -24.16 36.17
C ASP A 486 22.21 -22.97 36.66
N ASP A 487 23.17 -22.49 35.87
CA ASP A 487 23.92 -21.28 36.16
C ASP A 487 23.06 -20.06 35.82
N ALA A 488 22.74 -19.23 36.82
CA ALA A 488 21.97 -18.01 36.61
C ALA A 488 22.64 -17.03 35.62
N THR A 489 23.95 -17.16 35.37
CA THR A 489 24.71 -16.38 34.40
C THR A 489 24.76 -17.01 33.01
N ASN A 490 24.11 -18.16 32.77
CA ASN A 490 24.03 -18.75 31.44
C ASN A 490 23.34 -17.79 30.48
N GLY A 491 23.84 -17.68 29.25
CA GLY A 491 23.34 -16.72 28.26
C GLY A 491 22.06 -17.17 27.53
N ARG A 492 21.32 -18.16 28.02
CA ARG A 492 20.22 -18.77 27.25
C ARG A 492 18.89 -18.12 27.58
N LEU A 493 18.40 -17.30 26.67
CA LEU A 493 17.04 -16.79 26.76
C LEU A 493 16.04 -17.89 26.37
N PRO A 494 14.88 -17.97 27.05
CA PRO A 494 13.76 -18.77 26.59
C PRO A 494 13.38 -18.45 25.13
N TRP A 495 13.03 -19.48 24.35
CA TRP A 495 12.70 -19.33 22.93
C TRP A 495 11.53 -18.36 22.67
N ILE A 496 10.65 -18.13 23.66
CA ILE A 496 9.56 -17.15 23.60
C ILE A 496 10.02 -15.71 23.30
N PHE A 497 11.29 -15.41 23.51
CA PHE A 497 11.89 -14.10 23.22
C PHE A 497 12.46 -13.98 21.81
N ASN A 498 12.37 -15.01 20.95
CA ASN A 498 12.80 -14.92 19.55
C ASN A 498 12.13 -16.00 18.69
N VAL A 499 10.79 -16.04 18.71
CA VAL A 499 10.03 -17.07 17.96
C VAL A 499 9.99 -16.70 16.48
N GLY A 500 10.46 -17.58 15.62
CA GLY A 500 10.33 -17.40 14.17
C GLY A 500 8.85 -17.29 13.75
N ALA A 501 8.48 -16.26 13.01
CA ALA A 501 7.10 -15.98 12.60
C ALA A 501 6.44 -17.18 11.88
N ALA A 502 7.21 -17.92 11.09
CA ALA A 502 6.75 -19.14 10.41
C ALA A 502 6.25 -20.24 11.37
N HIS A 503 6.79 -20.27 12.60
CA HIS A 503 6.48 -21.26 13.64
C HIS A 503 5.53 -20.73 14.72
N TYR A 504 5.12 -19.46 14.63
CA TYR A 504 4.33 -18.81 15.67
C TYR A 504 2.98 -19.50 15.92
N PRO A 505 2.15 -19.84 14.91
CA PRO A 505 0.86 -20.48 15.17
C PRO A 505 0.97 -21.86 15.81
N GLN A 506 1.96 -22.65 15.40
CA GLN A 506 2.23 -23.98 15.96
C GLN A 506 2.65 -23.84 17.42
N TYR A 507 3.54 -22.88 17.71
CA TYR A 507 4.00 -22.66 19.07
C TYR A 507 2.89 -22.11 19.98
N LYS A 508 2.09 -21.14 19.52
CA LYS A 508 0.93 -20.62 20.28
C LYS A 508 -0.09 -21.71 20.60
N THR A 509 -0.24 -22.69 19.70
CA THR A 509 -1.09 -23.87 19.95
C THR A 509 -0.47 -24.77 21.03
N LEU A 510 0.84 -25.07 20.91
CA LEU A 510 1.56 -25.90 21.87
C LEU A 510 1.63 -25.27 23.27
N THR A 511 1.85 -23.97 23.39
CA THR A 511 1.90 -23.29 24.69
C THR A 511 0.56 -23.36 25.40
N LYS A 512 -0.56 -23.20 24.67
CA LYS A 512 -1.91 -23.39 25.23
C LYS A 512 -2.15 -24.82 25.69
N MET A 513 -1.74 -25.82 24.89
CA MET A 513 -1.86 -27.23 25.26
C MET A 513 -1.01 -27.61 26.48
N GLN A 514 0.15 -26.98 26.64
CA GLN A 514 1.13 -27.29 27.68
C GLN A 514 1.09 -26.31 28.87
N SER A 515 0.15 -25.35 28.87
CA SER A 515 0.07 -24.27 29.87
C SER A 515 1.41 -23.53 30.07
N ARG A 516 2.12 -23.27 28.97
CA ARG A 516 3.39 -22.52 28.95
C ARG A 516 3.17 -21.06 28.59
N ASP A 517 4.17 -20.23 28.88
CA ASP A 517 4.18 -18.82 28.49
C ASP A 517 4.09 -18.66 26.97
N GLU A 518 3.19 -17.79 26.51
CA GLU A 518 3.09 -17.45 25.09
C GLU A 518 4.22 -16.51 24.67
N PRO A 519 4.56 -16.45 23.37
CA PRO A 519 5.66 -15.64 22.85
C PRO A 519 5.61 -14.17 23.29
N ALA A 520 6.78 -13.62 23.58
CA ALA A 520 6.98 -12.22 23.92
C ALA A 520 7.53 -11.42 22.73
N ILE A 521 8.36 -12.05 21.89
CA ILE A 521 8.90 -11.43 20.67
C ILE A 521 8.80 -12.43 19.52
N VAL A 522 8.33 -11.94 18.39
CA VAL A 522 8.28 -12.67 17.13
C VAL A 522 9.30 -12.08 16.17
N HIS A 523 9.99 -12.94 15.43
CA HIS A 523 11.02 -12.56 14.49
C HIS A 523 10.67 -13.09 13.10
N PHE A 524 10.56 -12.19 12.12
CA PHE A 524 10.23 -12.54 10.73
C PHE A 524 11.48 -13.07 9.99
N VAL A 525 11.99 -14.22 10.46
CA VAL A 525 13.14 -14.97 9.91
C VAL A 525 12.75 -15.63 8.59
N GLY A 526 13.59 -15.50 7.55
CA GLY A 526 13.37 -16.18 6.25
C GLY A 526 13.02 -15.23 5.10
N GLY A 527 13.38 -15.64 3.87
CA GLY A 527 13.33 -14.82 2.66
C GLY A 527 11.97 -14.74 1.96
N GLU A 528 10.92 -15.40 2.47
CA GLU A 528 9.60 -15.48 1.82
C GLU A 528 8.67 -14.28 2.12
N SER A 529 9.30 -13.12 2.36
CA SER A 529 8.76 -11.76 2.56
C SER A 529 8.80 -11.30 4.01
N LYS A 530 9.50 -10.18 4.22
CA LYS A 530 9.49 -9.41 5.46
C LYS A 530 8.10 -8.77 5.66
N PRO A 531 7.72 -8.33 6.86
CA PRO A 531 6.36 -7.82 7.11
C PRO A 531 6.00 -6.61 6.23
N TRP A 532 6.95 -5.72 5.91
CA TRP A 532 6.73 -4.67 4.91
C TRP A 532 6.56 -5.19 3.47
N GLY A 533 7.11 -6.36 3.14
CA GLY A 533 6.86 -7.04 1.87
C GLY A 533 5.42 -7.56 1.77
N PHE A 534 4.88 -8.11 2.86
CA PHE A 534 3.47 -8.47 2.92
C PHE A 534 2.55 -7.25 2.93
N MET A 535 2.96 -6.16 3.58
CA MET A 535 2.27 -4.87 3.46
C MET A 535 2.23 -4.40 2.00
N MET A 536 3.32 -4.59 1.24
CA MET A 536 3.32 -4.33 -0.21
C MET A 536 2.37 -5.26 -0.97
N LEU A 537 2.27 -6.55 -0.61
CA LEU A 537 1.28 -7.47 -1.19
C LEU A 537 -0.15 -7.02 -0.86
N LYS A 538 -0.44 -6.59 0.38
CA LYS A 538 -1.73 -5.98 0.77
C LYS A 538 -2.03 -4.72 -0.04
N PHE A 539 -1.04 -3.85 -0.25
CA PHE A 539 -1.19 -2.67 -1.10
C PHE A 539 -1.40 -3.02 -2.57
N GLN A 540 -0.80 -4.10 -3.05
CA GLN A 540 -0.93 -4.62 -4.40
C GLN A 540 -2.20 -5.46 -4.60
N GLY A 541 -2.99 -5.67 -3.54
CA GLY A 541 -4.21 -6.49 -3.57
C GLY A 541 -3.94 -7.99 -3.77
N ALA A 542 -2.75 -8.47 -3.39
CA ALA A 542 -2.30 -9.85 -3.50
C ALA A 542 -2.32 -10.57 -2.15
N ASP A 543 -3.35 -10.31 -1.33
CA ASP A 543 -3.53 -10.88 0.01
C ASP A 543 -3.51 -12.42 0.02
N GLU A 544 -3.91 -13.05 -1.08
CA GLU A 544 -3.83 -14.51 -1.29
C GLU A 544 -2.40 -15.04 -1.34
N SER A 545 -1.43 -14.17 -1.67
CA SER A 545 0.00 -14.50 -1.65
C SER A 545 0.62 -14.40 -0.25
N ILE A 546 -0.15 -13.90 0.73
CA ILE A 546 0.27 -13.82 2.13
C ILE A 546 -0.06 -15.16 2.81
N PRO A 547 0.95 -15.88 3.32
CA PRO A 547 0.74 -17.14 4.03
C PRO A 547 -0.25 -16.95 5.19
N GLU A 548 -1.24 -17.86 5.30
CA GLU A 548 -2.29 -17.78 6.33
C GLU A 548 -1.69 -17.74 7.74
N ASN A 549 -0.59 -18.47 7.96
CA ASN A 549 0.16 -18.47 9.23
C ASN A 549 0.84 -17.13 9.56
N ALA A 550 0.99 -16.23 8.59
CA ALA A 550 1.56 -14.90 8.79
C ALA A 550 0.49 -13.82 9.05
N ARG A 551 -0.77 -14.00 8.61
CA ARG A 551 -1.79 -12.92 8.60
C ARG A 551 -2.05 -12.28 9.97
N GLN A 552 -2.23 -13.08 11.02
CA GLN A 552 -2.50 -12.56 12.37
C GLN A 552 -1.35 -11.69 12.90
N LEU A 553 -0.10 -12.12 12.68
CA LEU A 553 1.07 -11.35 13.06
C LEU A 553 1.24 -10.10 12.21
N LEU A 554 0.83 -10.15 10.94
CA LEU A 554 0.92 -9.02 10.03
C LEU A 554 -0.09 -7.93 10.34
N ASP A 555 -1.30 -8.27 10.77
CA ASP A 555 -2.28 -7.26 11.17
C ASP A 555 -1.77 -6.48 12.40
N ALA A 556 -1.23 -7.18 13.40
CA ALA A 556 -0.62 -6.52 14.55
C ALA A 556 0.63 -5.70 14.17
N TRP A 557 1.46 -6.22 13.27
CA TRP A 557 2.63 -5.47 12.80
C TRP A 557 2.24 -4.22 12.01
N ASP A 558 1.26 -4.31 11.11
CA ASP A 558 0.74 -3.21 10.30
C ASP A 558 0.17 -2.10 11.19
N ASP A 559 -0.61 -2.47 12.20
CA ASP A 559 -1.17 -1.52 13.16
C ASP A 559 -0.08 -0.77 13.93
N MET A 560 0.96 -1.48 14.37
CA MET A 560 2.10 -0.84 15.04
C MET A 560 2.88 0.08 14.10
N TYR A 561 3.12 -0.34 12.86
CA TYR A 561 3.75 0.50 11.84
C TYR A 561 2.97 1.79 11.62
N TRP A 562 1.65 1.70 11.43
CA TRP A 562 0.80 2.86 11.17
C TRP A 562 0.67 3.76 12.41
N LEU A 563 0.65 3.18 13.61
CA LEU A 563 0.66 3.94 14.86
C LEU A 563 1.91 4.83 14.95
N ALA A 564 3.09 4.28 14.65
CA ALA A 564 4.33 5.05 14.61
C ALA A 564 4.36 6.07 13.46
N LYS A 565 3.99 5.65 12.24
CA LYS A 565 4.04 6.50 11.04
C LYS A 565 3.07 7.68 11.07
N THR A 566 1.96 7.57 11.79
CA THR A 566 1.01 8.68 12.01
C THR A 566 1.49 9.70 13.05
N ASN A 567 2.78 9.66 13.42
CA ASN A 567 3.46 10.55 14.37
C ASN A 567 2.83 10.57 15.77
N ARG A 568 2.14 9.49 16.18
CA ARG A 568 1.53 9.36 17.52
C ARG A 568 2.45 8.75 18.57
N VAL A 569 3.63 8.29 18.16
CA VAL A 569 4.58 7.59 19.03
C VAL A 569 5.74 8.52 19.38
N CYS A 570 5.49 9.46 20.30
CA CYS A 570 6.54 10.01 21.14
C CYS A 570 6.40 9.35 22.54
N ALA A 571 7.50 9.20 23.28
CA ALA A 571 7.43 8.58 24.60
C ALA A 571 6.43 9.30 25.51
N GLY A 572 5.39 8.60 25.95
CA GLY A 572 4.33 9.13 26.81
C GLY A 572 3.16 9.80 26.09
N THR A 573 3.03 9.74 24.76
CA THR A 573 1.95 10.46 24.03
C THR A 573 0.68 9.66 23.79
N LEU A 574 0.70 8.33 23.92
CA LEU A 574 -0.51 7.53 23.84
C LEU A 574 -1.35 7.68 25.10
N SER A 575 -2.66 7.89 24.94
CA SER A 575 -3.61 7.83 26.04
C SER A 575 -3.69 6.41 26.63
N ALA A 576 -4.21 6.30 27.87
CA ALA A 576 -4.39 5.00 28.51
C ALA A 576 -5.28 4.05 27.67
N ASP A 577 -6.31 4.58 27.02
CA ASP A 577 -7.21 3.82 26.15
C ASP A 577 -6.51 3.36 24.86
N GLU A 578 -5.68 4.21 24.23
CA GLU A 578 -4.89 3.84 23.06
C GLU A 578 -3.86 2.75 23.40
N ARG A 579 -3.23 2.83 24.58
CA ARG A 579 -2.35 1.76 25.09
C ARG A 579 -3.10 0.47 25.35
N ALA A 580 -4.30 0.55 25.94
CA ALA A 580 -5.13 -0.62 26.19
C ALA A 580 -5.56 -1.31 24.88
N ALA A 581 -5.98 -0.53 23.88
CA ALA A 581 -6.34 -1.02 22.56
C ALA A 581 -5.13 -1.65 21.83
N GLY A 582 -3.97 -0.99 21.87
CA GLY A 582 -2.73 -1.53 21.30
C GLY A 582 -2.31 -2.85 21.97
N ARG A 583 -2.41 -2.94 23.31
CA ARG A 583 -2.11 -4.17 24.04
C ARG A 583 -3.07 -5.30 23.68
N LEU A 584 -4.35 -4.99 23.47
CA LEU A 584 -5.32 -5.96 22.99
C LEU A 584 -4.88 -6.52 21.62
N LEU A 585 -4.48 -5.66 20.69
CA LEU A 585 -4.01 -6.07 19.36
C LEU A 585 -2.80 -6.99 19.44
N LEU A 586 -1.75 -6.58 20.18
CA LEU A 586 -0.55 -7.38 20.39
C LEU A 586 -0.83 -8.74 21.07
N SER A 587 -1.77 -8.79 22.01
CA SER A 587 -2.19 -10.03 22.67
C SER A 587 -3.09 -10.93 21.82
N SER A 588 -3.81 -10.33 20.86
CA SER A 588 -4.76 -11.04 19.99
C SER A 588 -4.08 -11.68 18.78
N ALA A 589 -2.94 -11.14 18.34
CA ALA A 589 -2.03 -11.75 17.38
C ALA A 589 -1.60 -13.14 17.85
#